data_AF-A0A6A8FHB0-F1
#
_entry.id   AF-A0A6A8FHB0-F1
#
_cell.length_a   1.000
_cell.length_b   1.000
_cell.length_c   1.000
_cell.angle_alpha   90.00
_cell.angle_beta   90.00
_cell.angle_gamma   90.00
#
_symmetry.space_group_name_H-M   'P 1'
#
loop_
_entity.id
_entity.type
_entity.pdbx_description
1 polymer ?
#
loop_
_entity_poly.entity_id
_entity_poly.type
_entity_poly.pdbx_seq_one_letter_code
_entity_poly.pdbx_strand_id
1 'polypeptide(L)'
;MKKENKKTKKSKRIKSSIGGQARIPRGFGTVTPYLIINGAAEAIDFYKNAFGAKKLGVETLPDGKILHARLKIGDSILMMSDEFPGNTASPTSLGNSTVTMHVYSRDVDKLWERAVGAGARIVMPIDNQFWGERYGKLVDPFGHTWSLSMQVSMTRNEREAKRQAAMDMFTQGKHPGKSDQSMTHMLVSPQARTPPVVWPNVQSHSATYHTN
;
A
#
# COMPACT_ATOMS: atom_id res chain seq x y z
N MET A 1 -59.69 59.10 -6.92
CA MET A 1 -58.76 58.27 -7.73
C MET A 1 -57.33 58.41 -7.19
N LYS A 2 -56.72 57.34 -6.68
CA LYS A 2 -55.26 57.21 -6.54
C LYS A 2 -54.90 55.76 -6.91
N LYS A 3 -54.05 55.56 -7.93
CA LYS A 3 -53.62 54.23 -8.39
C LYS A 3 -52.44 53.79 -7.53
N GLU A 4 -52.63 52.78 -6.68
CA GLU A 4 -51.55 52.23 -5.87
C GLU A 4 -50.72 51.23 -6.69
N ASN A 5 -49.46 51.58 -6.92
CA ASN A 5 -48.61 50.95 -7.92
C ASN A 5 -47.94 49.69 -7.35
N LYS A 6 -48.61 48.54 -7.49
CA LYS A 6 -48.20 47.23 -6.93
C LYS A 6 -46.95 46.68 -7.63
N LYS A 7 -45.78 47.26 -7.33
CA LYS A 7 -44.48 46.78 -7.83
C LYS A 7 -44.23 45.34 -7.37
N THR A 8 -44.33 44.42 -8.30
CA THR A 8 -44.05 43.00 -8.13
C THR A 8 -42.63 42.80 -7.62
N LYS A 9 -42.49 42.29 -6.39
CA LYS A 9 -41.20 41.78 -5.88
C LYS A 9 -40.80 40.59 -6.75
N LYS A 10 -39.98 40.81 -7.78
CA LYS A 10 -39.33 39.74 -8.54
C LYS A 10 -38.59 38.86 -7.55
N SER A 11 -39.06 37.63 -7.37
CA SER A 11 -38.37 36.62 -6.59
C SER A 11 -36.96 36.49 -7.14
N LYS A 12 -35.95 36.92 -6.37
CA LYS A 12 -34.55 36.61 -6.66
C LYS A 12 -34.40 35.12 -6.42
N ARG A 13 -34.64 34.33 -7.47
CA ARG A 13 -34.31 32.91 -7.56
C ARG A 13 -32.86 32.77 -7.09
N ILE A 14 -32.67 32.30 -5.86
CA ILE A 14 -31.37 31.98 -5.31
C ILE A 14 -30.83 30.90 -6.24
N LYS A 15 -29.86 31.24 -7.09
CA LYS A 15 -29.08 30.24 -7.79
C LYS A 15 -28.35 29.48 -6.69
N SER A 16 -28.76 28.24 -6.44
CA SER A 16 -27.99 27.34 -5.59
C SER A 16 -26.61 27.20 -6.22
N SER A 17 -25.62 27.86 -5.62
CA SER A 17 -24.22 27.58 -5.89
C SER A 17 -23.94 26.20 -5.32
N ILE A 18 -24.18 25.17 -6.12
CA ILE A 18 -23.72 23.81 -5.84
C ILE A 18 -22.21 23.92 -5.61
N GLY A 19 -21.78 23.69 -4.37
CA GLY A 19 -20.38 23.71 -3.98
C GLY A 19 -19.57 22.79 -4.89
N GLY A 20 -18.41 23.27 -5.34
CA GLY A 20 -17.70 22.71 -6.50
C GLY A 20 -17.40 21.21 -6.37
N GLN A 21 -17.66 20.47 -7.46
CA GLN A 21 -17.32 19.06 -7.58
C GLN A 21 -15.81 18.81 -7.44
N ALA A 22 -15.43 17.70 -6.81
CA ALA A 22 -14.32 16.86 -7.28
C ALA A 22 -14.94 15.77 -8.17
N ARG A 23 -14.71 15.63 -9.50
CA ARG A 23 -13.68 16.16 -10.42
C ARG A 23 -12.25 15.69 -10.11
N ILE A 24 -12.06 14.37 -10.09
CA ILE A 24 -10.78 13.68 -9.90
C ILE A 24 -10.02 13.41 -11.25
N PRO A 25 -9.70 14.42 -12.12
CA PRO A 25 -8.52 14.40 -13.02
C PRO A 25 -7.50 15.53 -12.67
N ARG A 26 -6.17 15.31 -12.55
CA ARG A 26 -5.28 14.16 -12.84
C ARG A 26 -4.25 13.93 -11.70
N GLY A 27 -3.99 12.67 -11.26
CA GLY A 27 -2.88 12.29 -10.37
C GLY A 27 -3.18 11.64 -8.99
N PHE A 28 -4.37 11.06 -8.75
CA PHE A 28 -4.90 10.85 -7.38
C PHE A 28 -4.96 9.40 -6.91
N GLY A 29 -4.97 9.24 -5.58
CA GLY A 29 -5.65 8.14 -4.91
C GLY A 29 -7.08 8.52 -4.47
N THR A 30 -8.04 7.64 -4.76
CA THR A 30 -9.32 7.53 -4.03
C THR A 30 -9.30 6.36 -3.05
N VAL A 31 -8.43 5.38 -3.31
CA VAL A 31 -8.21 4.21 -2.45
C VAL A 31 -7.39 4.64 -1.22
N THR A 32 -7.87 4.24 -0.05
CA THR A 32 -7.12 4.35 1.21
C THR A 32 -6.75 2.93 1.65
N PRO A 33 -5.46 2.54 1.69
CA PRO A 33 -5.06 1.22 2.17
C PRO A 33 -5.48 1.01 3.63
N TYR A 34 -5.92 -0.20 3.95
CA TYR A 34 -6.24 -0.64 5.30
C TYR A 34 -5.26 -1.76 5.69
N LEU A 35 -4.40 -1.52 6.68
CA LEU A 35 -3.43 -2.51 7.14
C LEU A 35 -4.00 -3.32 8.30
N ILE A 36 -3.82 -4.64 8.22
CA ILE A 36 -3.99 -5.54 9.36
C ILE A 36 -2.60 -5.75 9.96
N ILE A 37 -2.49 -5.53 11.26
CA ILE A 37 -1.22 -5.47 11.99
C ILE A 37 -1.37 -6.29 13.27
N ASN A 38 -0.33 -7.00 13.68
CA ASN A 38 -0.25 -7.55 15.03
C ASN A 38 0.59 -6.57 15.87
N GLY A 39 -0.04 -5.82 16.79
CA GLY A 39 0.61 -4.70 17.50
C GLY A 39 0.40 -3.36 16.79
N ALA A 40 -0.86 -3.01 16.50
CA ALA A 40 -1.18 -1.79 15.77
C ALA A 40 -0.92 -0.49 16.56
N ALA A 41 -0.89 -0.56 17.90
CA ALA A 41 -0.54 0.58 18.73
C ALA A 41 0.95 0.97 18.55
N GLU A 42 1.84 -0.02 18.57
CA GLU A 42 3.26 0.11 18.32
C GLU A 42 3.53 0.59 16.88
N ALA A 43 2.74 0.10 15.91
CA ALA A 43 2.86 0.53 14.52
C ALA A 43 2.57 2.02 14.31
N ILE A 44 1.64 2.60 15.07
CA ILE A 44 1.37 4.05 15.02
C ILE A 44 2.63 4.85 15.41
N ASP A 45 3.36 4.41 16.42
CA ASP A 45 4.60 5.07 16.86
C ASP A 45 5.78 4.80 15.91
N PHE A 46 5.88 3.58 15.36
CA PHE A 46 6.83 3.30 14.27
C PHE A 46 6.59 4.22 13.07
N TYR A 47 5.36 4.33 12.55
CA TYR A 47 5.07 5.16 11.38
C TYR A 47 5.26 6.67 11.64
N LYS A 48 5.04 7.15 12.87
CA LYS A 48 5.43 8.50 13.30
C LYS A 48 6.95 8.70 13.17
N ASN A 49 7.73 7.78 13.71
CA ASN A 49 9.20 7.89 13.79
C ASN A 49 9.87 7.70 12.42
N ALA A 50 9.50 6.64 11.69
CA ALA A 50 10.01 6.31 10.37
C ALA A 50 9.58 7.33 9.31
N PHE A 51 8.26 7.50 9.10
CA PHE A 51 7.71 8.21 7.94
C PHE A 51 7.15 9.60 8.27
N GLY A 52 7.20 10.04 9.53
CA GLY A 52 6.61 11.31 9.96
C GLY A 52 5.08 11.29 9.94
N ALA A 53 4.47 10.11 10.10
CA ALA A 53 3.02 9.95 10.09
C ALA A 53 2.34 10.82 11.17
N LYS A 54 1.19 11.39 10.83
CA LYS A 54 0.35 12.14 11.77
C LYS A 54 -0.89 11.32 12.12
N LYS A 55 -1.13 11.12 13.42
CA LYS A 55 -2.33 10.46 13.94
C LYS A 55 -3.54 11.38 13.76
N LEU A 56 -4.58 10.90 13.06
CA LEU A 56 -5.82 11.65 12.82
C LEU A 56 -6.96 11.21 13.74
N GLY A 57 -7.01 9.93 14.10
CA GLY A 57 -8.01 9.36 14.98
C GLY A 57 -7.70 7.90 15.27
N VAL A 58 -8.08 7.42 16.45
CA VAL A 58 -7.90 6.04 16.91
C VAL A 58 -9.10 5.66 17.78
N GLU A 59 -9.63 4.47 17.55
CA GLU A 59 -10.67 3.81 18.31
C GLU A 59 -10.07 2.53 18.91
N THR A 60 -10.14 2.39 20.23
CA THR A 60 -9.53 1.30 21.00
C THR A 60 -10.59 0.45 21.68
N LEU A 61 -10.35 -0.85 21.76
CA LEU A 61 -11.08 -1.75 22.64
C LEU A 61 -10.60 -1.60 24.09
N PRO A 62 -11.35 -2.11 25.10
CA PRO A 62 -10.97 -2.01 26.51
C PRO A 62 -9.66 -2.71 26.88
N ASP A 63 -9.19 -3.66 26.06
CA ASP A 63 -7.89 -4.34 26.20
C ASP A 63 -6.72 -3.55 25.59
N GLY A 64 -6.98 -2.37 25.02
CA GLY A 64 -6.00 -1.51 24.39
C GLY A 64 -5.78 -1.77 22.90
N LYS A 65 -6.36 -2.84 22.32
CA LYS A 65 -6.24 -3.12 20.88
C LYS A 65 -6.89 -2.02 20.03
N ILE A 66 -6.28 -1.76 18.88
CA ILE A 66 -6.79 -0.81 17.90
C ILE A 66 -7.90 -1.46 17.09
N LEU A 67 -9.14 -1.05 17.33
CA LEU A 67 -10.28 -1.44 16.49
C LEU A 67 -10.19 -0.74 15.13
N HIS A 68 -9.86 0.55 15.14
CA HIS A 68 -9.65 1.34 13.92
C HIS A 68 -8.72 2.53 14.19
N ALA A 69 -7.79 2.81 13.28
CA ALA A 69 -6.95 4.00 13.31
C ALA A 69 -6.77 4.61 11.92
N ARG A 70 -6.62 5.94 11.89
CA ARG A 70 -6.30 6.73 10.69
C ARG A 70 -5.03 7.53 10.91
N LEU A 71 -4.05 7.30 10.04
CA LEU A 71 -2.80 8.06 9.96
C LEU A 71 -2.72 8.82 8.63
N LYS A 72 -1.91 9.88 8.60
CA LYS A 72 -1.56 10.62 7.39
C LYS A 72 -0.04 10.67 7.19
N ILE A 73 0.43 10.24 6.01
CA ILE A 73 1.83 10.31 5.59
C ILE A 73 1.88 11.19 4.34
N GLY A 74 2.57 12.33 4.41
CA GLY A 74 2.51 13.35 3.36
C GLY A 74 1.09 13.88 3.17
N ASP A 75 0.52 13.65 1.98
CA ASP A 75 -0.89 13.94 1.65
C ASP A 75 -1.81 12.72 1.82
N SER A 76 -1.25 11.51 1.84
CA SER A 76 -1.92 10.22 1.76
C SER A 76 -2.43 9.73 3.12
N ILE A 77 -3.59 9.07 3.12
CA ILE A 77 -4.21 8.47 4.31
C ILE A 77 -3.90 6.98 4.35
N LEU A 78 -3.69 6.47 5.57
CA LEU A 78 -3.51 5.06 5.89
C LEU A 78 -4.52 4.69 6.97
N MET A 79 -5.29 3.62 6.77
CA MET A 79 -6.12 3.02 7.80
C MET A 79 -5.46 1.77 8.36
N MET A 80 -5.76 1.40 9.60
CA MET A 80 -5.30 0.14 10.19
C MET A 80 -6.17 -0.32 11.36
N SER A 81 -6.04 -1.58 11.71
CA SER A 81 -6.48 -2.18 12.98
C SER A 81 -5.48 -3.23 13.44
N ASP A 82 -5.64 -3.69 14.68
CA ASP A 82 -5.09 -4.97 15.07
C ASP A 82 -5.70 -6.14 14.28
N GLU A 83 -5.02 -7.27 14.31
CA GLU A 83 -5.50 -8.56 13.84
C GLU A 83 -6.50 -9.17 14.83
N PHE A 84 -7.62 -9.65 14.30
CA PHE A 84 -8.69 -10.29 15.06
C PHE A 84 -8.95 -11.71 14.54
N PRO A 85 -8.83 -12.75 15.39
CA PRO A 85 -9.01 -14.14 14.98
C PRO A 85 -10.32 -14.39 14.23
N GLY A 86 -10.24 -15.14 13.13
CA GLY A 86 -11.39 -15.53 12.32
C GLY A 86 -11.94 -14.46 11.37
N ASN A 87 -11.37 -13.24 11.35
CA ASN A 87 -11.82 -12.15 10.47
C ASN A 87 -10.70 -11.68 9.51
N THR A 88 -9.51 -11.39 10.06
CA THR A 88 -8.39 -10.81 9.31
C THR A 88 -7.07 -11.46 9.72
N ALA A 89 -6.02 -11.29 8.89
CA ALA A 89 -4.67 -11.79 9.18
C ALA A 89 -3.61 -10.73 8.82
N SER A 90 -2.57 -10.59 9.65
CA SER A 90 -1.44 -9.68 9.40
C SER A 90 -0.34 -10.37 8.55
N PRO A 91 0.58 -9.60 7.93
CA PRO A 91 1.70 -10.19 7.19
C PRO A 91 2.62 -11.07 8.03
N THR A 92 2.77 -10.77 9.33
CA THR A 92 3.55 -11.59 10.27
C THR A 92 2.87 -12.94 10.52
N SER A 93 1.55 -12.99 10.62
CA SER A 93 0.77 -14.24 10.73
C SER A 93 0.74 -15.04 9.41
N LEU A 94 0.76 -14.36 8.26
CA LEU A 94 0.77 -15.00 6.92
C LEU A 94 2.18 -15.35 6.41
N GLY A 95 3.24 -14.86 7.06
CA GLY A 95 4.63 -15.00 6.62
C GLY A 95 5.00 -14.19 5.36
N ASN A 96 4.10 -13.37 4.82
CA ASN A 96 4.34 -12.56 3.61
C ASN A 96 3.36 -11.38 3.49
N SER A 97 3.74 -10.34 2.74
CA SER A 97 2.84 -9.29 2.27
C SER A 97 2.85 -9.21 0.75
N THR A 98 1.67 -9.25 0.13
CA THR A 98 1.50 -9.15 -1.33
C THR A 98 1.44 -7.71 -1.84
N VAL A 99 1.36 -6.74 -0.94
CA VAL A 99 1.24 -5.31 -1.26
C VAL A 99 2.53 -4.59 -0.90
N THR A 100 3.07 -3.81 -1.85
CA THR A 100 4.11 -2.82 -1.57
C THR A 100 3.49 -1.44 -1.52
N MET A 101 3.58 -0.75 -0.38
CA MET A 101 3.25 0.67 -0.29
C MET A 101 4.41 1.50 -0.85
N HIS A 102 4.10 2.45 -1.73
CA HIS A 102 5.10 3.28 -2.40
C HIS A 102 5.03 4.73 -1.89
N VAL A 103 6.16 5.26 -1.46
CA VAL A 103 6.28 6.61 -0.90
C VAL A 103 7.32 7.40 -1.69
N TYR A 104 6.86 8.47 -2.35
CA TYR A 104 7.76 9.48 -2.89
C TYR A 104 8.19 10.45 -1.79
N SER A 105 9.47 10.77 -1.76
CA SER A 105 10.05 11.81 -0.90
C SER A 105 10.74 12.88 -1.73
N ARG A 106 10.86 14.08 -1.16
CA ARG A 106 11.77 15.14 -1.67
C ARG A 106 13.22 14.96 -1.22
N ASP A 107 13.41 14.08 -0.24
CA ASP A 107 14.69 13.69 0.36
C ASP A 107 14.51 12.22 0.79
N VAL A 108 14.86 11.30 -0.12
CA VAL A 108 14.62 9.86 0.09
C VAL A 108 15.67 9.25 1.00
N ASP A 109 16.89 9.78 1.03
CA ASP A 109 17.98 9.31 1.89
C ASP A 109 17.66 9.56 3.37
N LYS A 110 17.23 10.77 3.72
CA LYS A 110 16.82 11.08 5.11
C LYS A 110 15.58 10.30 5.55
N LEU A 111 14.67 9.99 4.62
CA LEU A 111 13.52 9.14 4.92
C LEU A 111 13.95 7.67 5.12
N TRP A 112 14.90 7.21 4.31
CA TRP A 112 15.49 5.86 4.39
C TRP A 112 16.22 5.64 5.71
N GLU A 113 17.13 6.55 6.08
CA GLU A 113 17.86 6.53 7.36
C GLU A 113 16.92 6.47 8.56
N ARG A 114 15.86 7.30 8.56
CA ARG A 114 14.85 7.29 9.63
C ARG A 114 14.06 5.99 9.69
N ALA A 115 13.67 5.42 8.55
CA ALA A 115 12.91 4.18 8.52
C ALA A 115 13.76 3.00 9.01
N VAL A 116 15.02 2.91 8.57
CA VAL A 116 15.97 1.88 9.05
C VAL A 116 16.27 2.07 10.53
N GLY A 117 16.55 3.30 10.99
CA GLY A 117 16.79 3.61 12.40
C GLY A 117 15.60 3.37 13.32
N ALA A 118 14.37 3.40 12.79
CA ALA A 118 13.15 3.02 13.49
C ALA A 118 12.90 1.49 13.50
N GLY A 119 13.75 0.68 12.89
CA GLY A 119 13.67 -0.79 12.88
C GLY A 119 13.21 -1.42 11.57
N ALA A 120 13.07 -0.67 10.47
CA ALA A 120 12.75 -1.26 9.18
C ALA A 120 13.93 -2.06 8.60
N ARG A 121 13.66 -3.29 8.14
CA ARG A 121 14.66 -4.17 7.54
C ARG A 121 14.82 -3.91 6.05
N ILE A 122 16.06 -3.75 5.59
CA ILE A 122 16.37 -3.58 4.17
C ILE A 122 16.11 -4.89 3.42
N VAL A 123 15.35 -4.80 2.32
CA VAL A 123 15.16 -5.92 1.36
C VAL A 123 15.62 -5.58 -0.05
N MET A 124 15.74 -4.30 -0.41
CA MET A 124 16.46 -3.86 -1.61
C MET A 124 17.18 -2.56 -1.24
N PRO A 125 18.52 -2.52 -1.16
CA PRO A 125 19.26 -1.31 -0.82
C PRO A 125 18.92 -0.13 -1.75
N ILE A 126 18.98 1.08 -1.21
CA ILE A 126 18.67 2.29 -1.98
C ILE A 126 19.82 2.65 -2.94
N ASP A 127 19.50 2.72 -4.23
CA ASP A 127 20.43 3.17 -5.29
C ASP A 127 19.64 3.85 -6.43
N ASN A 128 20.33 4.60 -7.27
CA ASN A 128 19.79 5.21 -8.48
C ASN A 128 19.54 4.13 -9.54
N GLN A 129 18.29 3.93 -9.94
CA GLN A 129 17.84 2.86 -10.82
C GLN A 129 17.68 3.32 -12.27
N PHE A 130 17.72 2.37 -13.21
CA PHE A 130 17.64 2.65 -14.65
C PHE A 130 16.32 3.28 -15.12
N TRP A 131 15.29 3.36 -14.27
CA TRP A 131 14.05 4.09 -14.58
C TRP A 131 14.10 5.58 -14.19
N GLY A 132 15.23 6.08 -13.67
CA GLY A 132 15.41 7.50 -13.33
C GLY A 132 14.96 7.86 -11.91
N GLU A 133 15.08 6.92 -10.97
CA GLU A 133 14.71 7.12 -9.56
C GLU A 133 15.81 6.63 -8.63
N ARG A 134 16.04 7.35 -7.55
CA ARG A 134 16.72 6.83 -6.37
C ARG A 134 15.71 6.05 -5.56
N TYR A 135 15.83 4.72 -5.56
CA TYR A 135 14.78 3.80 -5.13
C TYR A 135 15.36 2.66 -4.28
N GLY A 136 14.62 2.26 -3.25
CA GLY A 136 14.89 1.06 -2.45
C GLY A 136 13.62 0.47 -1.84
N LYS A 137 13.73 -0.72 -1.22
CA LYS A 137 12.65 -1.40 -0.50
C LYS A 137 13.03 -1.81 0.92
N LEU A 138 12.07 -1.64 1.81
CA LEU A 138 12.12 -1.99 3.23
C LEU A 138 10.94 -2.91 3.59
N VAL A 139 11.09 -3.67 4.66
CA VAL A 139 9.98 -4.34 5.36
C VAL A 139 9.93 -3.77 6.77
N ASP A 140 8.77 -3.31 7.21
CA ASP A 140 8.60 -2.79 8.58
C ASP A 140 8.55 -3.92 9.63
N PRO A 141 8.62 -3.63 10.94
CA PRO A 141 8.55 -4.64 12.00
C PRO A 141 7.27 -5.51 11.98
N PHE A 142 6.23 -5.07 11.27
CA PHE A 142 4.92 -5.72 11.15
C PHE A 142 4.76 -6.50 9.85
N GLY A 143 5.84 -6.63 9.07
CA GLY A 143 5.91 -7.42 7.84
C GLY A 143 5.33 -6.74 6.60
N HIS A 144 4.89 -5.48 6.67
CA HIS A 144 4.42 -4.75 5.49
C HIS A 144 5.61 -4.26 4.64
N THR A 145 5.49 -4.39 3.32
CA THR A 145 6.55 -3.98 2.39
C THR A 145 6.37 -2.53 1.97
N TRP A 146 7.44 -1.76 2.08
CA TRP A 146 7.51 -0.36 1.68
C TRP A 146 8.56 -0.17 0.58
N SER A 147 8.30 0.74 -0.35
CA SER A 147 9.30 1.24 -1.29
C SER A 147 9.38 2.75 -1.20
N LEU A 148 10.60 3.26 -1.12
CA LEU A 148 10.88 4.69 -0.98
C LEU A 148 11.56 5.16 -2.26
N SER A 149 11.09 6.28 -2.83
CA SER A 149 11.60 6.80 -4.11
C SER A 149 11.73 8.33 -4.15
N MET A 150 12.65 8.78 -4.99
CA MET A 150 12.79 10.17 -5.44
C MET A 150 13.29 10.16 -6.89
N GLN A 151 12.71 10.99 -7.76
CA GLN A 151 13.19 11.12 -9.15
C GLN A 151 14.62 11.69 -9.18
N VAL A 152 15.47 11.16 -10.05
CA VAL A 152 16.83 11.65 -10.28
C VAL A 152 17.08 11.88 -11.77
N SER A 153 17.82 12.95 -12.07
CA SER A 153 18.32 13.17 -13.43
C SER A 153 19.41 12.15 -13.75
N MET A 154 19.36 11.57 -14.94
CA MET A 154 20.37 10.64 -15.46
C MET A 154 20.51 10.85 -16.97
N THR A 155 21.73 10.77 -17.47
CA THR A 155 21.98 10.74 -18.92
C THR A 155 21.43 9.45 -19.54
N ARG A 156 21.21 9.47 -20.86
CA ARG A 156 20.78 8.28 -21.62
C ARG A 156 21.78 7.12 -21.49
N ASN A 157 23.08 7.41 -21.46
CA ASN A 157 24.14 6.41 -21.41
C ASN A 157 24.20 5.71 -20.04
N GLU A 158 24.13 6.46 -18.94
CA GLU A 158 24.04 5.90 -17.58
C GLU A 158 22.78 5.05 -17.43
N ARG A 159 21.66 5.52 -18.01
CA ARG A 159 20.39 4.81 -17.98
C ARG A 159 20.47 3.46 -18.67
N GLU A 160 21.03 3.42 -19.88
CA GLU A 160 21.15 2.17 -20.64
C GLU A 160 22.17 1.21 -19.99
N ALA A 161 23.29 1.71 -19.48
CA ALA A 161 24.27 0.90 -18.76
C ALA A 161 23.65 0.23 -17.51
N LYS A 162 22.90 0.98 -16.68
CA LYS A 162 22.18 0.39 -15.53
C LYS A 162 21.06 -0.56 -15.96
N ARG A 163 20.41 -0.32 -17.10
CA ARG A 163 19.38 -1.22 -17.65
C ARG A 163 19.98 -2.55 -18.08
N GLN A 164 21.08 -2.54 -18.82
CA GLN A 164 21.77 -3.76 -19.27
C GLN A 164 22.22 -4.59 -18.06
N ALA A 165 22.91 -3.97 -17.09
CA ALA A 165 23.35 -4.64 -15.87
C ALA A 165 22.19 -5.28 -15.08
N ALA A 166 21.03 -4.62 -15.00
CA ALA A 166 19.85 -5.19 -14.38
C ALA A 166 19.30 -6.41 -15.16
N MET A 167 19.22 -6.34 -16.49
CA MET A 167 18.78 -7.45 -17.33
C MET A 167 19.72 -8.65 -17.26
N ASP A 168 21.04 -8.42 -17.18
CA ASP A 168 22.05 -9.46 -17.01
C ASP A 168 21.87 -10.18 -15.64
N MET A 169 21.55 -9.43 -14.58
CA MET A 169 21.22 -10.02 -13.28
C MET A 169 19.94 -10.87 -13.32
N PHE A 170 18.87 -10.38 -13.97
CA PHE A 170 17.61 -11.13 -14.11
C PHE A 170 17.77 -12.41 -14.94
N THR A 171 18.51 -12.37 -16.06
CA THR A 171 18.75 -13.56 -16.90
C THR A 171 19.63 -14.60 -16.19
N GLN A 172 20.51 -14.17 -15.27
CA GLN A 172 21.30 -15.04 -14.39
C GLN A 172 20.53 -15.51 -13.13
N GLY A 173 19.25 -15.16 -12.96
CA GLY A 173 18.45 -15.51 -11.77
C GLY A 173 18.85 -14.79 -10.47
N LYS A 174 19.76 -13.81 -10.55
CA LYS A 174 20.26 -13.04 -9.39
C LYS A 174 19.33 -11.84 -9.16
N HIS A 175 18.44 -11.95 -8.17
CA HIS A 175 17.55 -10.84 -7.82
C HIS A 175 18.20 -9.90 -6.80
N PRO A 176 18.26 -8.57 -7.04
CA PRO A 176 18.73 -7.61 -6.06
C PRO A 176 17.78 -7.61 -4.85
N GLY A 177 18.24 -8.18 -3.74
CA GLY A 177 17.45 -8.33 -2.50
C GLY A 177 17.26 -9.75 -1.99
N LYS A 178 17.57 -10.78 -2.79
CA LYS A 178 17.80 -12.13 -2.26
C LYS A 178 19.23 -12.20 -1.74
N SER A 179 19.41 -12.02 -0.43
CA SER A 179 20.64 -12.47 0.22
C SER A 179 20.70 -14.00 0.16
N ASP A 180 21.91 -14.55 0.02
CA ASP A 180 22.16 -16.00 -0.17
C ASP A 180 21.72 -16.86 1.04
N GLN A 181 21.35 -16.20 2.14
CA GLN A 181 20.86 -16.84 3.37
C GLN A 181 19.53 -17.59 3.22
N SER A 182 18.79 -17.42 2.12
CA SER A 182 17.61 -18.27 1.86
C SER A 182 17.95 -19.71 1.43
N MET A 183 19.22 -20.04 1.18
CA MET A 183 19.64 -21.41 0.81
C MET A 183 19.86 -22.32 2.03
N THR A 184 20.04 -21.76 3.24
CA THR A 184 20.41 -22.54 4.45
C THR A 184 19.20 -23.05 5.26
N HIS A 185 17.97 -22.92 4.74
CA HIS A 185 16.76 -23.43 5.40
C HIS A 185 15.83 -24.24 4.48
N MET A 186 16.40 -24.89 3.46
CA MET A 186 15.69 -25.84 2.60
C MET A 186 16.33 -27.25 2.58
N LEU A 187 17.07 -27.60 3.63
CA LEU A 187 17.58 -28.95 3.89
C LEU A 187 17.02 -29.49 5.22
N VAL A 188 15.71 -29.77 5.23
CA VAL A 188 15.07 -30.67 6.19
C VAL A 188 14.40 -31.79 5.40
N SER A 189 14.48 -33.02 5.94
CA SER A 189 14.37 -34.30 5.22
C SER A 189 13.09 -34.55 4.41
N PRO A 190 13.15 -35.42 3.38
CA PRO A 190 12.01 -35.74 2.51
C PRO A 190 11.12 -36.85 3.10
N GLN A 191 10.07 -36.49 3.83
CA GLN A 191 8.97 -37.40 4.13
C GLN A 191 7.58 -36.78 3.88
N ALA A 192 6.70 -37.59 3.28
CA ALA A 192 5.25 -37.40 3.14
C ALA A 192 4.74 -36.10 2.46
N ARG A 193 4.76 -36.07 1.12
CA ARG A 193 3.71 -35.36 0.36
C ARG A 193 2.57 -36.34 0.07
N THR A 194 1.37 -36.08 0.56
CA THR A 194 0.16 -36.75 0.07
C THR A 194 -0.17 -36.22 -1.33
N PRO A 195 -0.67 -37.07 -2.26
CA PRO A 195 -1.03 -36.63 -3.60
C PRO A 195 -2.30 -35.76 -3.59
N PRO A 196 -2.49 -34.86 -4.57
CA PRO A 196 -3.69 -34.04 -4.67
C PRO A 196 -4.92 -34.87 -5.02
N VAL A 197 -6.06 -34.51 -4.43
CA VAL A 197 -7.37 -35.12 -4.73
C VAL A 197 -7.80 -34.77 -6.15
N VAL A 198 -8.06 -35.80 -6.96
CA VAL A 198 -8.62 -35.66 -8.31
C VAL A 198 -10.15 -35.57 -8.20
N TRP A 199 -10.73 -34.45 -8.61
CA TRP A 199 -12.18 -34.31 -8.73
C TRP A 199 -12.65 -34.87 -10.09
N PRO A 200 -13.68 -35.73 -10.14
CA PRO A 200 -14.19 -36.27 -11.40
C PRO A 200 -15.02 -35.22 -12.18
N ASN A 201 -14.92 -35.27 -13.51
CA ASN A 201 -15.65 -34.42 -14.44
C ASN A 201 -17.18 -34.49 -14.22
N VAL A 202 -17.83 -33.34 -14.04
CA VAL A 202 -19.29 -33.22 -14.16
C VAL A 202 -19.63 -32.82 -15.60
N GLN A 203 -20.35 -33.70 -16.32
CA GLN A 203 -20.84 -33.41 -17.66
C GLN A 203 -21.96 -32.36 -17.64
N SER A 204 -21.88 -31.39 -18.55
CA SER A 204 -22.90 -30.38 -18.76
C SER A 204 -24.23 -31.00 -19.20
N HIS A 205 -25.28 -30.83 -18.38
CA HIS A 205 -26.67 -31.04 -18.81
C HIS A 205 -27.38 -29.69 -18.92
N SER A 206 -27.81 -29.35 -20.12
CA SER A 206 -28.63 -28.18 -20.41
C SER A 206 -30.08 -28.45 -19.98
N ALA A 207 -30.60 -27.71 -19.00
CA ALA A 207 -32.01 -27.71 -18.66
C ALA A 207 -32.72 -26.54 -19.34
N THR A 208 -33.73 -26.83 -20.17
CA THR A 208 -34.63 -25.85 -20.77
C THR A 208 -35.76 -25.50 -19.80
N TYR A 209 -35.98 -24.22 -19.55
CA TYR A 209 -37.13 -23.76 -18.77
C TYR A 209 -38.41 -23.87 -19.60
N HIS A 210 -39.47 -24.43 -19.01
CA HIS A 210 -40.85 -24.25 -19.46
C HIS A 210 -41.60 -23.48 -18.36
N THR A 211 -42.30 -22.44 -18.77
CA THR A 211 -43.19 -21.63 -17.92
C THR A 211 -44.61 -22.17 -17.97
N ASN A 212 -45.27 -22.19 -16.81
CA ASN A 212 -46.73 -22.08 -16.66
C ASN A 212 -47.01 -20.91 -15.70
#